data_AF-A0A661MHA6-F1
#
_entry.id   AF-A0A661MHA6-F1
#
_cell.length_a   1.000
_cell.length_b   1.000
_cell.length_c   1.000
_cell.angle_alpha   90.00
_cell.angle_beta   90.00
_cell.angle_gamma   90.00
#
_symmetry.space_group_name_H-M   'P 1'
#
loop_
_entity.id
_entity.type
_entity.pdbx_description
1 polymer ?
#
loop_
_entity_poly.entity_id
_entity_poly.type
_entity_poly.pdbx_seq_one_letter_code
_entity_poly.pdbx_strand_id
1 'polypeptide(L)'
;MVSFDDLRKISAFADMDETHLGRLLPFTQLQIFGDRAVIYSEGQRAEYFYMLLKGKVLLEVEVSEAINISLGSIKPGYSFGWSALLPGSKHTSFAVCVEPCEVITMPGEKLLEVMEQDHVLGHRFMEFMATVLKHRLERRTNQFLKTLKTHPEIEKLISE
;
A
#
# COMPACT_ATOMS: atom_id res chain seq x y z
N MET A 1 9.12 16.73 10.20
CA MET A 1 9.83 15.52 10.68
C MET A 1 8.78 14.54 11.16
N VAL A 2 8.89 13.26 10.83
CA VAL A 2 7.94 12.23 11.28
C VAL A 2 8.11 12.00 12.78
N SER A 3 7.01 11.85 13.51
CA SER A 3 7.01 11.58 14.96
C SER A 3 6.58 10.15 15.28
N PHE A 4 6.80 9.71 16.53
CA PHE A 4 6.24 8.46 17.05
C PHE A 4 4.72 8.41 16.93
N ASP A 5 4.04 9.53 17.21
CA ASP A 5 2.60 9.62 17.11
C ASP A 5 2.09 9.48 15.67
N ASP A 6 2.89 9.91 14.69
CA ASP A 6 2.55 9.70 13.28
C ASP A 6 2.69 8.23 12.89
N LEU A 7 3.74 7.54 13.33
CA LEU A 7 3.89 6.11 13.06
C LEU A 7 2.81 5.28 13.76
N ARG A 8 2.38 5.64 14.98
CA ARG A 8 1.29 4.97 15.69
C ARG A 8 -0.06 5.07 14.98
N LYS A 9 -0.28 6.12 14.18
CA LYS A 9 -1.50 6.24 13.35
C LYS A 9 -1.51 5.22 12.20
N ILE A 10 -0.37 4.65 11.84
CA ILE A 10 -0.25 3.67 10.76
C ILE A 10 -0.50 2.28 11.32
N SER A 11 -1.51 1.57 10.79
CA SER A 11 -1.92 0.24 11.27
C SER A 11 -0.79 -0.78 11.26
N ALA A 12 0.19 -0.64 10.36
CA ALA A 12 1.35 -1.52 10.29
C ALA A 12 2.25 -1.45 11.55
N PHE A 13 2.16 -0.35 12.29
CA PHE A 13 3.04 -0.03 13.42
C PHE A 13 2.28 0.35 14.70
N ALA A 14 0.95 0.23 14.70
CA ALA A 14 0.09 0.69 15.80
C ALA A 14 0.40 -0.03 17.13
N ASP A 15 0.76 -1.32 17.09
CA ASP A 15 1.05 -2.15 18.26
C ASP A 15 2.56 -2.28 18.56
N MET A 16 3.38 -1.41 17.96
CA MET A 16 4.82 -1.36 18.23
C MET A 16 5.12 -0.40 19.40
N ASP A 17 6.02 -0.82 20.29
CA ASP A 17 6.52 0.06 21.36
C ASP A 17 7.51 1.10 20.81
N GLU A 18 7.88 2.07 21.66
CA GLU A 18 8.79 3.15 21.26
C GLU A 18 10.18 2.66 20.88
N THR A 19 10.64 1.55 21.45
CA THR A 19 11.92 0.94 21.08
C THR A 19 11.88 0.52 19.62
N HIS A 20 10.85 -0.24 19.22
CA HIS A 20 10.67 -0.69 17.84
C HIS A 20 10.44 0.48 16.88
N LEU A 21 9.55 1.42 17.23
CA LEU A 21 9.30 2.60 16.41
C LEU A 21 10.55 3.47 16.23
N GLY A 22 11.40 3.53 17.27
CA GLY A 22 12.65 4.29 17.26
C GLY A 22 13.67 3.73 16.28
N ARG A 23 13.60 2.43 15.94
CA ARG A 23 14.43 1.81 14.90
C ARG A 23 13.97 2.17 13.49
N LEU A 24 12.68 2.47 13.31
CA LEU A 24 12.10 2.83 12.00
C LEU A 24 12.26 4.33 11.71
N LEU A 25 12.04 5.17 12.72
CA LEU A 25 11.94 6.63 12.61
C LEU A 25 13.08 7.29 11.79
N PRO A 26 14.37 6.90 11.95
CA PRO A 26 15.48 7.53 11.21
C PRO A 26 15.40 7.38 9.69
N PHE A 27 14.65 6.38 9.20
CA PHE A 27 14.52 6.08 7.77
C PHE A 27 13.20 6.60 7.19
N THR A 28 12.41 7.32 7.99
CA THR A 28 11.11 7.84 7.58
C THR A 28 11.18 9.30 7.19
N GLN A 29 10.47 9.67 6.13
CA GLN A 29 10.33 11.06 5.68
C GLN A 29 8.88 11.39 5.44
N LEU A 30 8.47 12.61 5.78
CA LEU A 30 7.14 13.12 5.45
C LEU A 30 7.20 13.83 4.10
N GLN A 31 6.39 13.38 3.15
CA GLN A 31 6.22 13.98 1.84
C GLN A 31 4.78 14.49 1.68
N ILE A 32 4.64 15.67 1.08
CA ILE A 32 3.36 16.31 0.82
C ILE A 32 3.10 16.27 -0.69
N PHE A 33 1.95 15.74 -1.05
CA PHE A 33 1.52 15.61 -2.44
C PHE A 33 0.26 16.45 -2.68
N GLY A 34 0.23 17.17 -3.80
CA GLY A 34 -0.95 17.93 -4.21
C GLY A 34 -2.08 17.04 -4.71
N ASP A 35 -3.24 17.65 -4.97
CA ASP A 35 -4.33 16.98 -5.68
C ASP A 35 -3.84 16.47 -7.05
N ARG A 36 -4.28 15.27 -7.44
CA ARG A 36 -3.91 14.55 -8.67
C ARG A 36 -2.43 14.22 -8.83
N ALA A 37 -1.61 14.44 -7.80
CA ALA A 37 -0.20 14.07 -7.86
C ALA A 37 -0.04 12.55 -7.97
N VAL A 38 0.87 12.12 -8.84
CA VAL A 38 1.27 10.71 -8.96
C VAL A 38 2.43 10.47 -8.01
N ILE A 39 2.23 9.63 -7.01
CA ILE A 39 3.25 9.26 -6.01
C ILE A 39 4.27 8.31 -6.64
N TYR A 40 3.78 7.32 -7.38
CA TYR A 40 4.59 6.44 -8.22
C TYR A 40 3.78 5.94 -9.42
N SER A 41 4.50 5.55 -10.47
CA SER A 41 3.90 5.05 -11.72
C SER A 41 3.96 3.53 -11.81
N GLU A 42 3.05 2.94 -12.59
CA GLU A 42 3.15 1.53 -12.96
C GLU A 42 4.46 1.24 -13.71
N GLY A 43 5.09 0.09 -13.43
CA GLY A 43 6.36 -0.31 -14.06
C GLY A 43 7.60 0.43 -13.53
N GLN A 44 7.43 1.46 -12.70
CA GLN A 44 8.53 2.12 -11.98
C GLN A 44 9.14 1.15 -10.97
N ARG A 45 10.46 1.19 -10.79
CA ARG A 45 11.15 0.42 -9.74
C ARG A 45 10.57 0.79 -8.37
N ALA A 46 10.22 -0.23 -7.58
CA ALA A 46 9.64 -0.02 -6.27
C ALA A 46 10.75 0.07 -5.21
N GLU A 47 11.09 1.29 -4.81
CA GLU A 47 12.19 1.55 -3.86
C GLU A 47 11.68 1.94 -2.47
N TYR A 48 10.45 2.47 -2.39
CA TYR A 48 9.87 3.00 -1.16
C TYR A 48 8.60 2.29 -0.75
N PHE A 49 8.48 2.09 0.56
CA PHE A 49 7.26 1.76 1.24
C PHE A 49 6.58 3.06 1.70
N TYR A 50 5.26 3.16 1.49
CA TYR A 50 4.50 4.39 1.70
C TYR A 50 3.39 4.17 2.72
N MET A 51 3.09 5.19 3.51
CA MET A 51 2.04 5.17 4.53
C MET A 51 1.27 6.48 4.50
N LEU A 52 -0.04 6.41 4.36
CA LEU A 52 -0.88 7.59 4.21
C LEU A 52 -1.27 8.12 5.60
N LEU A 53 -0.86 9.34 5.96
CA LEU A 53 -1.27 10.01 7.19
C LEU A 53 -2.56 10.81 7.01
N LYS A 54 -2.71 11.46 5.86
CA LYS A 54 -3.85 12.32 5.54
C LYS A 54 -4.11 12.32 4.05
N GLY A 55 -5.37 12.50 3.68
CA GLY A 55 -5.82 12.53 2.30
C GLY A 55 -6.32 11.17 1.84
N LYS A 56 -6.33 10.96 0.52
CA LYS A 56 -6.81 9.74 -0.12
C LYS A 56 -6.01 9.47 -1.38
N VAL A 57 -5.58 8.23 -1.55
CA VAL A 57 -4.83 7.76 -2.71
C VAL A 57 -5.62 6.66 -3.40
N LEU A 58 -5.68 6.68 -4.74
CA LEU A 58 -6.18 5.58 -5.55
C LEU A 58 -5.01 4.77 -6.12
N LEU A 59 -5.17 3.46 -6.12
CA LEU A 59 -4.32 2.55 -6.89
C LEU A 59 -4.99 2.26 -8.22
N GLU A 60 -4.35 2.66 -9.31
CA GLU A 60 -4.94 2.60 -10.65
C GLU A 60 -4.06 1.79 -11.60
N VAL A 61 -4.66 1.11 -12.57
CA VAL A 61 -3.96 0.43 -13.66
C VAL A 61 -4.49 0.98 -14.97
N GLU A 62 -3.59 1.24 -15.90
CA GLU A 62 -3.93 1.66 -17.25
C GLU A 62 -4.31 0.43 -18.08
N VAL A 63 -5.55 0.36 -18.56
CA VAL A 63 -6.03 -0.73 -19.42
C VAL A 63 -5.96 -0.33 -20.89
N SER A 64 -6.08 0.97 -21.17
CA SER A 64 -5.82 1.60 -22.46
C SER A 64 -5.52 3.07 -22.24
N GLU A 65 -5.04 3.77 -23.28
CA GLU A 65 -4.73 5.21 -23.22
C GLU A 65 -5.90 6.09 -22.71
N ALA A 66 -7.15 5.60 -22.82
CA ALA A 66 -8.34 6.32 -22.41
C ALA A 66 -8.97 5.80 -21.11
N ILE A 67 -8.52 4.65 -20.58
CA ILE A 67 -9.20 3.94 -19.49
C ILE A 67 -8.21 3.53 -18.40
N ASN A 68 -8.33 4.20 -17.26
CA ASN A 68 -7.73 3.78 -16.01
C ASN A 68 -8.78 3.10 -15.12
N ILE A 69 -8.40 1.96 -14.54
CA ILE A 69 -9.24 1.24 -13.57
C ILE A 69 -8.65 1.40 -12.18
N SER A 70 -9.43 1.97 -11.26
CA SER A 70 -9.08 1.99 -9.84
C SER A 70 -9.24 0.60 -9.24
N LEU A 71 -8.12 -0.03 -8.88
CA LEU A 71 -8.07 -1.29 -8.13
C LEU A 71 -8.58 -1.12 -6.69
N GLY A 72 -8.34 0.04 -6.09
CA GLY A 72 -8.80 0.37 -4.75
C GLY A 72 -8.28 1.71 -4.23
N SER A 73 -8.81 2.13 -3.09
CA SER A 73 -8.39 3.36 -2.40
C SER A 73 -7.63 3.04 -1.13
N ILE A 74 -6.56 3.79 -0.88
CA ILE A 74 -5.84 3.84 0.39
C ILE A 74 -6.42 4.97 1.23
N LYS A 75 -6.70 4.67 2.50
CA LYS A 75 -7.21 5.62 3.49
C LYS A 75 -6.10 5.97 4.49
N PRO A 76 -6.22 7.10 5.21
CA PRO A 76 -5.31 7.42 6.31
C PRO A 76 -5.15 6.23 7.28
N GLY A 77 -3.92 6.04 7.75
CA GLY A 77 -3.51 4.92 8.60
C GLY A 77 -3.08 3.66 7.84
N TYR A 78 -3.30 3.58 6.53
CA TYR A 78 -2.92 2.41 5.72
C TYR A 78 -1.67 2.66 4.87
N SER A 79 -1.01 1.56 4.51
CA SER A 79 0.21 1.56 3.72
C SER A 79 0.05 0.96 2.31
N PHE A 80 0.96 1.36 1.43
CA PHE A 80 0.97 1.01 0.01
C PHE A 80 2.42 1.00 -0.53
N GLY A 81 2.59 0.68 -1.82
CA GLY A 81 3.93 0.47 -2.41
C GLY A 81 4.66 -0.79 -1.91
N TRP A 82 3.91 -1.81 -1.48
CA TRP A 82 4.43 -3.07 -0.93
C TRP A 82 5.44 -3.80 -1.82
N SER A 83 5.42 -3.55 -3.13
CA SER A 83 6.45 -4.05 -4.06
C SER A 83 7.87 -3.72 -3.59
N ALA A 84 8.08 -2.63 -2.84
CA ALA A 84 9.40 -2.24 -2.33
C ALA A 84 9.98 -3.23 -1.30
N LEU A 85 9.15 -4.11 -0.74
CA LEU A 85 9.59 -5.16 0.20
C LEU A 85 9.98 -6.46 -0.50
N LEU A 86 9.91 -6.48 -1.83
CA LEU A 86 10.35 -7.59 -2.68
C LEU A 86 11.48 -7.09 -3.58
N PRO A 87 12.76 -7.34 -3.24
CA PRO A 87 13.90 -6.78 -3.95
C PRO A 87 13.83 -6.98 -5.47
N GLY A 88 14.09 -5.91 -6.23
CA GLY A 88 14.06 -5.91 -7.70
C GLY A 88 12.66 -5.76 -8.32
N SER A 89 11.61 -5.64 -7.51
CA SER A 89 10.24 -5.50 -8.03
C SER A 89 9.94 -4.11 -8.58
N LYS A 90 8.89 -4.04 -9.39
CA LYS A 90 8.28 -2.82 -9.90
C LYS A 90 6.90 -2.63 -9.29
N HIS A 91 6.40 -1.39 -9.31
CA HIS A 91 5.02 -1.10 -8.98
C HIS A 91 4.10 -1.70 -10.04
N THR A 92 3.01 -2.33 -9.60
CA THR A 92 2.02 -3.00 -10.47
C THR A 92 0.79 -2.13 -10.76
N SER A 93 0.87 -0.84 -10.41
CA SER A 93 -0.20 0.15 -10.50
C SER A 93 0.40 1.53 -10.29
N PHE A 94 -0.31 2.56 -10.70
CA PHE A 94 -0.12 3.93 -10.25
C PHE A 94 -0.63 4.11 -8.82
N ALA A 95 -0.06 5.05 -8.08
CA ALA A 95 -0.64 5.61 -6.87
C ALA A 95 -0.89 7.10 -7.06
N VAL A 96 -2.16 7.50 -7.10
CA VAL A 96 -2.58 8.86 -7.44
C VAL A 96 -3.35 9.49 -6.28
N CYS A 97 -2.96 10.68 -5.86
CA CYS A 97 -3.69 11.48 -4.89
C CYS A 97 -5.01 11.98 -5.50
N VAL A 98 -6.12 11.87 -4.77
CA VAL A 98 -7.42 12.46 -5.19
C VAL A 98 -7.81 13.69 -4.37
N GLU A 99 -6.93 14.06 -3.45
CA GLU A 99 -6.95 15.27 -2.63
C GLU A 99 -5.52 15.47 -2.09
N PRO A 100 -5.18 16.64 -1.51
CA PRO A 100 -3.87 16.84 -0.90
C PRO A 100 -3.55 15.75 0.14
N CYS A 101 -2.39 15.11 0.00
CA CYS A 101 -1.98 13.98 0.82
C CYS A 101 -0.71 14.26 1.62
N GLU A 102 -0.68 13.75 2.84
CA GLU A 102 0.53 13.66 3.67
C GLU A 102 0.92 12.19 3.77
N VAL A 103 2.12 11.86 3.30
CA VAL A 103 2.58 10.48 3.13
C VAL A 103 3.92 10.31 3.80
N ILE A 104 4.04 9.33 4.69
CA ILE A 104 5.33 8.88 5.19
C ILE A 104 5.94 7.92 4.16
N THR A 105 7.19 8.16 3.79
CA THR A 105 7.98 7.28 2.93
C THR A 105 9.14 6.67 3.69
N MET A 106 9.43 5.41 3.45
CA MET A 106 10.59 4.69 4.00
C MET A 106 11.21 3.83 2.90
N PRO A 107 12.55 3.83 2.71
CA PRO A 107 13.18 2.92 1.78
C PRO A 107 12.85 1.46 2.15
N GLY A 108 12.39 0.68 1.17
CA GLY A 108 12.02 -0.73 1.39
C GLY A 108 13.19 -1.56 1.90
N GLU A 109 14.40 -1.31 1.37
CA GLU A 109 15.63 -1.97 1.85
C GLU A 109 15.89 -1.71 3.33
N LYS A 110 15.62 -0.50 3.83
CA LYS A 110 15.85 -0.15 5.24
C LYS A 110 14.82 -0.78 6.15
N LEU A 111 13.57 -0.92 5.69
CA LEU A 111 12.58 -1.69 6.44
C LEU A 111 13.00 -3.15 6.56
N LEU A 112 13.46 -3.77 5.46
CA LEU A 112 13.97 -5.14 5.48
C LEU A 112 15.20 -5.29 6.39
N GLU A 113 16.17 -4.38 6.33
CA GLU A 113 17.33 -4.37 7.22
C GLU A 113 16.93 -4.28 8.71
N VAL A 114 15.96 -3.42 9.05
CA VAL A 114 15.47 -3.27 10.42
C VAL A 114 14.81 -4.56 10.91
N MET A 115 14.00 -5.21 10.05
CA MET A 115 13.35 -6.49 10.35
C MET A 115 14.37 -7.64 10.52
N GLU A 116 15.45 -7.63 9.76
CA GLU A 116 16.52 -8.63 9.87
C GLU A 116 17.31 -8.46 11.17
N GLN A 117 17.52 -7.22 11.62
CA GLN A 117 18.25 -6.94 12.85
C GLN A 117 17.40 -7.12 14.12
N ASP A 118 16.08 -7.09 14.00
CA ASP A 118 15.14 -7.29 15.10
C ASP A 118 13.99 -8.17 14.65
N HIS A 119 14.16 -9.47 14.91
CA HIS A 119 13.21 -10.47 14.51
C HIS A 119 11.85 -10.35 15.20
N VAL A 120 11.75 -9.67 16.35
CA VAL A 120 10.45 -9.43 17.01
C VAL A 120 9.67 -8.39 16.21
N LEU A 121 10.32 -7.29 15.82
CA LEU A 121 9.75 -6.31 14.90
C LEU A 121 9.39 -6.96 13.56
N GLY A 122 10.34 -7.71 12.99
CA GLY A 122 10.15 -8.45 11.75
C GLY A 122 8.94 -9.37 11.79
N HIS A 123 8.83 -10.20 12.82
CA HIS A 123 7.69 -11.11 13.01
C HIS A 123 6.36 -10.36 13.07
N ARG A 124 6.24 -9.34 13.94
CA ARG A 124 5.01 -8.55 14.08
C ARG A 124 4.60 -7.88 12.78
N PHE A 125 5.57 -7.33 12.05
CA PHE A 125 5.31 -6.72 10.75
C PHE A 125 4.83 -7.77 9.72
N MET A 126 5.45 -8.95 9.68
CA MET A 126 5.04 -10.04 8.80
C MET A 126 3.63 -10.57 9.11
N GLU A 127 3.24 -10.69 10.39
CA GLU A 127 1.88 -11.06 10.80
C GLU A 127 0.85 -10.02 10.31
N PHE A 128 1.16 -8.74 10.47
CA PHE A 128 0.34 -7.66 9.93
C PHE A 128 0.24 -7.75 8.40
N MET A 129 1.36 -7.96 7.70
CA MET A 129 1.37 -8.11 6.25
C MET A 129 0.52 -9.28 5.79
N ALA A 130 0.60 -10.44 6.44
CA ALA A 130 -0.19 -11.61 6.10
C ALA A 130 -1.69 -11.29 6.15
N THR A 131 -2.13 -10.55 7.18
CA THR A 131 -3.51 -10.09 7.32
C THR A 131 -3.92 -9.13 6.20
N VAL A 132 -3.07 -8.15 5.88
CA VAL A 132 -3.33 -7.19 4.79
C VAL A 132 -3.40 -7.88 3.43
N LEU A 133 -2.47 -8.80 3.14
CA LEU A 133 -2.43 -9.55 1.89
C LEU A 133 -3.65 -10.47 1.75
N LYS A 134 -4.08 -11.14 2.83
CA LYS A 134 -5.31 -11.94 2.86
C LYS A 134 -6.52 -11.10 2.44
N HIS A 135 -6.72 -9.94 3.08
CA HIS A 135 -7.84 -9.06 2.75
C HIS A 135 -7.79 -8.50 1.32
N ARG A 136 -6.60 -8.17 0.82
CA ARG A 136 -6.42 -7.72 -0.57
C ARG A 136 -6.74 -8.83 -1.56
N LEU A 137 -6.30 -10.05 -1.29
CA LEU A 137 -6.60 -11.21 -2.12
C LEU A 137 -8.09 -11.51 -2.14
N GLU A 138 -8.74 -11.57 -0.98
CA GLU A 138 -10.19 -11.77 -0.85
C GLU A 138 -10.98 -10.70 -1.61
N ARG A 139 -10.61 -9.43 -1.44
CA ARG A 139 -11.24 -8.31 -2.17
C ARG A 139 -11.10 -8.47 -3.68
N ARG A 140 -9.90 -8.79 -4.16
CA ARG A 140 -9.64 -8.99 -5.60
C ARG A 140 -10.45 -10.17 -6.13
N THR A 141 -10.47 -11.30 -5.42
CA THR A 141 -11.27 -12.48 -5.79
C THR A 141 -12.75 -12.13 -5.85
N ASN A 142 -13.27 -11.39 -4.87
CA ASN A 142 -14.68 -10.97 -4.87
C ASN A 142 -15.00 -10.01 -6.02
N GLN A 143 -14.11 -9.07 -6.34
CA GLN A 143 -14.27 -8.18 -7.50
C GLN A 143 -14.28 -8.98 -8.81
N PHE A 144 -13.35 -9.93 -8.96
CA PHE A 144 -13.28 -10.80 -10.13
C PHE A 144 -14.55 -11.65 -10.30
N LEU A 145 -15.00 -12.32 -9.22
CA LEU A 145 -16.23 -13.11 -9.24
C LEU A 145 -17.46 -12.24 -9.57
N LYS A 146 -17.51 -11.01 -9.05
CA LYS A 146 -18.59 -10.07 -9.39
C LYS A 146 -18.59 -9.74 -10.88
N THR A 147 -17.43 -9.42 -11.46
CA THR A 147 -17.29 -9.15 -12.89
C THR A 147 -17.70 -10.35 -13.75
N LEU A 148 -17.27 -11.56 -13.37
CA LEU A 148 -17.67 -12.78 -14.08
C LEU A 148 -19.18 -13.01 -14.04
N LYS A 149 -19.82 -12.85 -12.87
CA LYS A 149 -21.27 -13.01 -12.72
C LYS A 149 -22.07 -12.03 -13.57
N THR A 150 -21.52 -10.85 -13.83
CA THR A 150 -22.15 -9.82 -14.69
C THR A 150 -21.74 -9.93 -16.16
N HIS A 151 -20.93 -10.92 -16.54
CA HIS A 151 -20.54 -11.11 -17.94
C HIS A 151 -21.69 -11.72 -18.73
N PRO A 152 -22.11 -11.17 -19.89
CA PRO A 152 -23.33 -11.58 -20.59
C PRO A 152 -23.43 -13.07 -20.93
N GLU A 153 -22.30 -13.73 -21.21
CA GLU A 153 -22.25 -15.17 -21.50
C GLU A 153 -22.33 -16.04 -20.24
N ILE A 154 -21.76 -15.57 -19.12
CA ILE A 154 -21.74 -16.31 -17.86
C ILE A 154 -23.07 -16.14 -17.11
N GLU A 155 -23.64 -14.94 -17.15
CA GLU A 155 -24.93 -14.63 -16.51
C GLU A 155 -26.03 -15.59 -16.99
N LYS A 156 -26.08 -15.85 -18.31
CA LYS A 156 -27.03 -16.80 -18.92
C LYS A 156 -26.90 -18.22 -18.34
N LEU A 157 -25.68 -18.68 -18.10
CA LEU A 157 -25.39 -20.01 -17.56
C LEU A 157 -25.71 -20.12 -16.06
N ILE A 158 -25.81 -19.01 -15.33
CA ILE A 158 -26.12 -18.99 -13.89
C ILE A 158 -27.64 -18.85 -13.66
N SER A 159 -28.37 -18.27 -14.61
CA SER A 159 -29.82 -18.06 -14.52
C SER A 159 -30.68 -19.27 -14.92
N GLU A 160 -30.06 -20.35 -15.39
CA GLU A 160 -30.68 -21.67 -15.68
C GLU A 160 -30.59 -22.61 -14.46
#